data_AF-A0A1B6LII8-F1
#
_entry.id   AF-A0A1B6LII8-F1
#
_cell.length_a   1.000
_cell.length_b   1.000
_cell.length_c   1.000
_cell.angle_alpha   90.00
_cell.angle_beta   90.00
_cell.angle_gamma   90.00
#
_symmetry.space_group_name_H-M   'P 1'
#
loop_
_entity.id
_entity.type
_entity.pdbx_description
1 polymer ?
#
loop_
_entity_poly.entity_id
_entity_poly.type
_entity_poly.pdbx_seq_one_letter_code
_entity_poly.pdbx_strand_id
1 'polypeptide(L)'
;CDILVDDATVMRLVRDSKVKLKYQHLITNSFVECNRLLRWCPSPDCNNAIKVQYVEARAVTCKCMHTFCFQCGENWHDPVRCNLLKRWIKKCDDDSETSNWIAA
;
A
#
# COMPACT_ATOMS: atom_id res chain seq x y z
N CYS A 1 -11.11 30.16 -3.20
CA CYS A 1 -12.43 29.68 -3.68
C CYS A 1 -12.38 28.20 -3.48
N ASP A 2 -13.16 27.70 -2.53
CA ASP A 2 -12.90 26.41 -1.87
C ASP A 2 -14.02 25.39 -2.17
N ILE A 3 -14.65 25.57 -3.33
CA ILE A 3 -15.73 24.71 -3.81
C ILE A 3 -15.09 23.44 -4.38
N LEU A 4 -15.46 22.29 -3.82
CA LEU A 4 -14.99 20.99 -4.28
C LEU A 4 -15.62 20.62 -5.63
N VAL A 5 -14.83 19.95 -6.47
CA VAL A 5 -15.28 19.39 -7.75
C VAL A 5 -15.71 17.94 -7.51
N ASP A 6 -16.85 17.54 -8.06
CA ASP A 6 -17.36 16.18 -7.92
C ASP A 6 -16.54 15.17 -8.74
N ASP A 7 -16.53 13.92 -8.28
CA ASP A 7 -15.75 12.84 -8.90
C ASP A 7 -16.12 12.60 -10.37
N ALA A 8 -17.41 12.72 -10.72
CA ALA A 8 -17.86 12.46 -12.07
C ALA A 8 -17.30 13.51 -13.05
N THR A 9 -17.23 14.78 -12.61
CA THR A 9 -16.59 15.85 -13.37
C THR A 9 -15.09 15.61 -13.52
N VAL A 10 -14.37 15.23 -12.46
CA VAL A 10 -12.93 14.90 -12.56
C VAL A 10 -12.70 13.75 -13.54
N MET A 11 -13.48 12.68 -13.42
CA MET A 11 -13.38 11.49 -14.28
C MET A 11 -13.72 11.75 -15.74
N ARG A 12 -14.56 12.76 -16.02
CA ARG A 12 -14.91 13.20 -17.38
C ARG A 12 -13.85 14.11 -18.01
N LEU A 13 -13.26 15.02 -17.23
CA LEU A 13 -12.35 16.05 -17.75
C LEU A 13 -10.90 15.58 -17.89
N VAL A 14 -10.43 14.75 -16.96
CA VAL A 14 -9.08 14.17 -17.05
C VAL A 14 -9.02 13.25 -18.28
N ARG A 15 -7.96 13.34 -19.09
CA ARG A 15 -7.79 12.49 -20.28
C ARG A 15 -6.85 11.32 -20.02
N ASP A 16 -5.78 11.57 -19.27
CA ASP A 16 -4.79 10.55 -18.96
C ASP A 16 -5.37 9.48 -18.01
N SER A 17 -5.44 8.24 -18.50
CA SER A 17 -5.90 7.09 -17.74
C SER A 17 -5.07 6.82 -16.49
N LYS A 18 -3.76 7.12 -16.50
CA LYS A 18 -2.91 6.95 -15.31
C LYS A 18 -3.31 7.91 -14.21
N VAL A 19 -3.60 9.16 -14.57
CA VAL A 19 -4.07 10.18 -13.61
C VAL A 19 -5.45 9.82 -13.07
N LYS A 20 -6.37 9.34 -13.93
CA LYS A 20 -7.69 8.84 -13.47
C LYS A 20 -7.56 7.72 -12.45
N LEU A 21 -6.69 6.75 -12.74
CA LEU A 21 -6.51 5.60 -11.86
C LEU A 21 -5.92 6.03 -10.51
N LYS A 22 -4.96 6.97 -10.51
CA LYS A 22 -4.41 7.54 -9.29
C LYS A 22 -5.46 8.34 -8.50
N TYR A 23 -6.30 9.12 -9.18
CA TYR A 23 -7.41 9.83 -8.55
C TYR A 23 -8.39 8.86 -7.87
N GLN A 24 -8.80 7.81 -8.58
CA GLN A 24 -9.66 6.76 -8.03
C GLN A 24 -9.06 6.08 -6.81
N HIS A 25 -7.76 5.78 -6.83
CA HIS A 25 -7.06 5.23 -5.66
C HIS A 25 -7.09 6.19 -4.47
N LEU A 26 -6.86 7.50 -4.69
CA LEU A 26 -6.87 8.51 -3.62
C LEU A 26 -8.25 8.62 -2.96
N ILE A 27 -9.32 8.76 -3.74
CA ILE A 27 -10.68 8.93 -3.20
C ILE A 27 -11.20 7.65 -2.50
N THR A 28 -10.67 6.48 -2.87
CA THR A 28 -11.04 5.19 -2.26
C THR A 28 -10.09 4.75 -1.15
N ASN A 29 -8.99 5.48 -0.91
CA ASN A 29 -7.94 5.03 0.00
C ASN A 29 -8.46 4.81 1.42
N SER A 30 -9.19 5.79 1.95
CA SER A 30 -9.78 5.69 3.30
C SER A 30 -10.72 4.48 3.43
N PHE A 31 -11.54 4.21 2.40
CA PHE A 31 -12.44 3.06 2.41
C PHE A 31 -11.69 1.73 2.49
N VAL A 32 -10.57 1.61 1.76
CA VAL A 32 -9.75 0.40 1.78
C VAL A 32 -9.00 0.26 3.11
N GLU A 33 -8.39 1.34 3.61
CA GLU A 33 -7.63 1.32 4.87
C GLU A 33 -8.52 1.03 6.09
N CYS A 34 -9.77 1.49 6.10
CA CYS A 34 -10.71 1.22 7.18
C CYS A 34 -11.32 -0.19 7.13
N ASN A 35 -11.18 -0.92 6.01
CA ASN A 35 -11.73 -2.25 5.86
C ASN A 35 -10.64 -3.31 6.04
N ARG A 36 -10.63 -4.00 7.20
CA ARG A 36 -9.66 -5.07 7.50
C ARG A 36 -9.61 -6.21 6.46
N LEU A 37 -10.66 -6.41 5.68
CA LEU A 37 -10.75 -7.44 4.64
C LEU A 37 -10.22 -6.98 3.28
N LEU A 38 -9.81 -5.72 3.16
CA LEU A 38 -9.21 -5.13 1.97
C LEU A 38 -7.78 -4.70 2.28
N ARG A 39 -6.90 -4.79 1.28
CA ARG A 39 -5.56 -4.21 1.35
C ARG A 39 -5.07 -3.86 -0.04
N TRP A 40 -4.43 -2.70 -0.18
CA TRP A 40 -3.76 -2.30 -1.42
C TRP A 40 -2.57 -3.19 -1.74
N CYS A 41 -2.33 -3.41 -3.03
CA CYS A 41 -1.07 -3.97 -3.51
C CYS A 41 0.06 -2.94 -3.24
N PRO A 42 1.18 -3.35 -2.62
CA PRO A 42 2.30 -2.44 -2.35
C PRO A 42 3.18 -2.15 -3.57
N SER A 43 2.98 -2.88 -4.68
CA SER A 43 3.74 -2.65 -5.92
C SER A 43 3.57 -1.22 -6.42
N PRO A 44 4.66 -0.52 -6.78
CA PRO A 44 4.60 0.77 -7.46
C PRO A 44 3.69 0.70 -8.69
N ASP A 45 2.98 1.79 -8.95
CA ASP A 45 2.05 1.94 -10.09
C ASP A 45 0.89 0.94 -10.15
N CYS A 46 0.69 0.11 -9.12
CA CYS A 46 -0.43 -0.81 -9.02
C CYS A 46 -1.49 -0.26 -8.07
N ASN A 47 -2.66 0.08 -8.60
CA ASN A 47 -3.80 0.60 -7.82
C ASN A 47 -4.86 -0.48 -7.55
N ASN A 48 -4.46 -1.76 -7.48
CA ASN A 48 -5.36 -2.86 -7.18
C ASN A 48 -5.42 -3.12 -5.67
N ALA A 49 -6.59 -3.46 -5.16
CA ALA A 49 -6.78 -3.97 -3.81
C ALA A 49 -7.15 -5.46 -3.82
N ILE A 50 -6.67 -6.19 -2.82
CA ILE A 50 -7.01 -7.60 -2.59
C ILE A 50 -8.10 -7.67 -1.52
N LYS A 51 -9.13 -8.47 -1.78
CA LYS A 51 -10.19 -8.81 -0.81
C LYS A 51 -10.01 -10.23 -0.31
N VAL A 52 -10.15 -10.42 0.99
CA VAL A 52 -10.12 -11.75 1.64
C VAL A 52 -11.41 -11.99 2.44
N GLN A 53 -11.65 -13.25 2.81
CA GLN A 53 -12.79 -13.62 3.66
C GLN A 53 -12.51 -13.37 5.16
N TYR A 54 -11.26 -13.56 5.58
CA TYR A 54 -10.78 -13.34 6.94
C TYR A 54 -9.32 -12.89 6.89
N VAL A 55 -8.87 -12.19 7.94
CA VAL A 55 -7.51 -11.64 8.04
C VAL A 55 -6.56 -12.71 8.57
N GLU A 56 -5.50 -12.98 7.84
CA GLU A 56 -4.46 -13.94 8.21
C GLU A 56 -3.12 -13.53 7.58
N ALA A 57 -2.01 -13.88 8.25
CA ALA A 57 -0.66 -13.76 7.70
C ALA A 57 -0.42 -14.84 6.64
N ARG A 58 -0.88 -14.57 5.42
CA ARG A 58 -0.71 -15.46 4.26
C ARG A 58 -0.22 -14.70 3.04
N ALA A 59 0.46 -15.42 2.16
CA ALA A 59 0.86 -14.90 0.86
C ALA A 59 -0.40 -14.66 0.00
N VAL A 60 -0.47 -13.48 -0.60
CA VAL A 60 -1.47 -13.15 -1.61
C VAL A 60 -0.75 -12.59 -2.83
N THR A 61 -1.21 -12.98 -4.02
CA THR A 61 -0.63 -12.52 -5.29
C THR A 61 -1.60 -11.59 -5.99
N CYS A 62 -1.15 -10.38 -6.28
CA CYS A 62 -1.91 -9.41 -7.05
C CYS A 62 -1.91 -9.79 -8.54
N LYS A 63 -2.85 -9.24 -9.32
CA LYS A 63 -2.87 -9.37 -10.80
C LYS A 63 -1.59 -8.84 -11.46
N CYS A 64 -0.86 -7.94 -10.82
CA CYS A 64 0.45 -7.47 -11.29
C CYS A 64 1.61 -8.42 -10.93
N MET A 65 1.30 -9.66 -10.51
CA MET A 65 2.25 -10.71 -10.09
C MET A 65 3.02 -10.43 -8.80
N HIS A 66 2.86 -9.26 -8.19
CA HIS A 66 3.48 -8.96 -6.90
C HIS A 66 2.83 -9.79 -5.78
N THR A 67 3.67 -10.47 -4.99
CA THR A 67 3.24 -11.34 -3.88
C THR A 67 3.69 -10.75 -2.56
N PHE A 68 2.74 -10.57 -1.64
CA PHE A 68 2.97 -9.91 -0.36
C PHE A 68 2.15 -10.58 0.74
N CYS A 69 2.48 -10.27 2.00
CA CYS A 69 1.73 -10.71 3.17
C CYS A 69 0.47 -9.87 3.35
N PHE A 70 -0.70 -10.50 3.35
CA PHE A 70 -1.96 -9.78 3.50
C PHE A 70 -2.09 -9.09 4.87
N GLN A 71 -1.45 -9.60 5.92
CA GLN A 71 -1.60 -9.03 7.26
C GLN A 71 -0.76 -7.77 7.48
N CYS A 72 0.51 -7.75 7.08
CA CYS A 72 1.40 -6.61 7.30
C CYS A 72 1.58 -5.72 6.06
N GLY A 73 1.35 -6.23 4.85
CA GLY A 73 1.58 -5.49 3.60
C GLY A 73 3.00 -5.60 3.05
N GLU A 74 3.94 -6.17 3.81
CA GLU A 74 5.32 -6.40 3.36
C GLU A 74 5.43 -7.57 2.39
N ASN A 75 6.56 -7.67 1.69
CA ASN A 75 6.92 -8.85 0.90
C ASN A 75 6.68 -10.15 1.70
N TRP A 76 6.29 -11.22 1.01
CA TRP A 76 6.10 -12.50 1.68
C TRP A 76 7.38 -12.93 2.40
N HIS A 77 7.24 -13.22 3.69
CA HIS A 77 8.37 -13.23 4.62
C HIS A 77 8.41 -14.48 5.50
N ASP A 78 7.98 -15.64 4.96
CA ASP A 78 8.19 -16.92 5.64
C ASP A 78 9.69 -17.21 5.80
N PRO A 79 10.17 -17.67 6.97
CA PRO A 79 9.41 -18.13 8.16
C PRO A 79 9.19 -17.06 9.25
N VAL A 80 9.56 -15.81 8.98
CA VAL A 80 9.54 -14.72 9.98
C VAL A 80 8.11 -14.26 10.24
N ARG A 81 7.75 -14.01 11.51
CA ARG A 81 6.44 -13.45 11.86
C ARG A 81 6.36 -11.95 11.57
N CYS A 82 5.19 -11.46 11.17
CA CYS A 82 4.94 -10.05 10.82
C CYS A 82 5.48 -9.05 11.87
N ASN A 83 5.30 -9.34 13.15
CA ASN A 83 5.72 -8.48 14.25
C ASN A 83 7.25 -8.39 14.38
N LEU A 84 7.97 -9.48 14.12
CA LEU A 84 9.43 -9.51 14.13
C LEU A 84 9.99 -8.75 12.93
N LEU A 85 9.41 -8.96 11.74
CA LEU A 85 9.79 -8.21 10.53
C LEU A 85 9.60 -6.70 10.74
N LYS A 86 8.46 -6.27 11.28
CA LYS A 86 8.19 -4.85 11.55
C LYS A 86 9.22 -4.23 12.50
N ARG A 87 9.64 -4.97 13.54
CA ARG A 87 10.68 -4.52 14.47
C ARG A 87 12.05 -4.43 13.79
N TRP A 88 12.35 -5.38 12.90
CA TRP A 88 13.59 -5.41 12.15
C TRP A 88 13.70 -4.21 11.20
N ILE A 89 12.66 -3.96 10.39
CA ILE A 89 12.60 -2.81 9.47
C ILE A 89 12.80 -1.51 10.25
N LYS A 90 12.04 -1.32 11.34
CA LYS A 90 12.19 -0.13 12.20
C LYS A 90 13.62 0.03 12.73
N LYS A 91 14.26 -1.06 13.18
CA LYS A 91 15.64 -1.01 13.65
C LYS A 91 16.59 -0.62 12.52
N CYS A 92 16.42 -1.16 11.31
CA CYS A 92 17.26 -0.80 10.17
C CYS A 92 17.10 0.67 9.80
N ASP A 93 15.88 1.21 9.85
CA ASP A 93 15.62 2.63 9.60
C ASP A 93 16.31 3.49 10.67
N ASP A 94 16.11 3.18 11.97
CA ASP A 94 16.72 3.90 13.09
C ASP A 94 18.27 3.83 13.07
N ASP A 95 18.84 2.65 12.78
CA ASP A 95 20.30 2.43 12.72
C ASP A 95 20.93 3.14 11.50
N SER A 96 20.20 3.23 10.38
CA SER A 96 20.65 3.94 9.18
C SER A 96 20.81 5.44 9.43
N GLU A 97 19.94 6.02 10.26
CA GLU A 97 20.04 7.42 10.68
C GLU A 97 21.24 7.65 11.63
N THR A 98 21.58 6.68 12.48
CA THR A 98 22.79 6.75 13.33
C THR A 98 24.12 6.49 12.58
N SER A 99 24.08 5.89 11.39
CA SER A 99 25.28 5.58 10.60
C SER A 99 25.87 6.81 9.88
N ASN A 100 25.12 7.92 9.78
CA ASN A 100 25.59 9.16 9.15
C ASN A 100 26.67 9.92 9.95
N TRP A 101 26.88 9.59 11.23
CA TRP A 101 27.91 10.24 12.06
C TRP A 101 29.28 9.56 12.02
N ILE A 102 29.40 8.36 11.42
CA ILE A 102 30.68 7.62 11.34
C ILE A 102 31.30 7.71 9.93
N ALA A 103 30.58 8.27 8.96
CA ALA A 103 31.03 8.42 7.57
C ALA A 103 31.35 9.87 7.15
N ALA A 104 31.41 10.81 8.10
CA ALA A 104 31.79 12.22 7.87
C ALA A 104 33.16 12.54 8.48
#